data_AF-A0AB37AK22-F1
#
_entry.id   AF-A0AB37AK22-F1
#
_cell.length_a   1.000
_cell.length_b   1.000
_cell.length_c   1.000
_cell.angle_alpha   90.00
_cell.angle_beta   90.00
_cell.angle_gamma   90.00
#
_symmetry.space_group_name_H-M   'P 1'
#
loop_
_entity.id
_entity.type
_entity.pdbx_description
1 polymer ?
#
loop_
_entity_poly.entity_id
_entity_poly.type
_entity_poly.pdbx_seq_one_letter_code
_entity_poly.pdbx_strand_id
1 'polypeptide(L)'
;RAIDAGRRFTLVDHPEHDRDPADQREFATIEVAWWIENNLPVSASDSNFPHSLASSLAQARARYGDMRELQVPHPDGSVGFYLVEVEAQRTSVPYRSPFEHPKPKMHLETAIVVGPQGEEVYTDELNRIRVQFVWDRLNPGNENASCWVRVVQSDTGGGYGGVHVPRIGEEVLIDYVGGDCDRPLAVGRVYNG
;
A
#
# COMPACT_ATOMS: atom_id res chain seq x y z
N ARG A 1 -25.95 -10.71 -5.26
CA ARG A 1 -25.73 -11.05 -3.82
C ARG A 1 -24.33 -11.57 -3.50
N ALA A 2 -23.52 -11.96 -4.50
CA ALA A 2 -22.14 -12.40 -4.30
C ALA A 2 -21.13 -11.55 -5.08
N ILE A 3 -21.50 -10.31 -5.45
CA ILE A 3 -20.55 -9.41 -6.12
C ILE A 3 -19.60 -8.86 -5.06
N ASP A 4 -18.33 -8.78 -5.39
CA ASP A 4 -17.27 -8.38 -4.45
C ASP A 4 -16.17 -7.69 -5.24
N ALA A 5 -15.33 -6.92 -4.57
CA ALA A 5 -14.20 -6.23 -5.20
C ALA A 5 -13.30 -7.23 -5.92
N GLY A 6 -12.85 -6.87 -7.13
CA GLY A 6 -12.03 -7.72 -7.99
C GLY A 6 -12.81 -8.76 -8.83
N ARG A 7 -14.13 -8.90 -8.65
CA ARG A 7 -14.93 -9.81 -9.49
C ARG A 7 -15.24 -9.20 -10.85
N ARG A 8 -15.27 -10.05 -11.87
CA ARG A 8 -15.73 -9.69 -13.22
C ARG A 8 -17.19 -10.09 -13.42
N PHE A 9 -17.91 -9.27 -14.17
CA PHE A 9 -19.30 -9.54 -14.53
C PHE A 9 -19.65 -8.88 -15.87
N THR A 10 -20.78 -9.29 -16.44
CA THR A 10 -21.37 -8.66 -17.62
C THR A 10 -22.72 -8.06 -17.24
N LEU A 11 -23.08 -6.94 -17.86
CA LEU A 11 -24.42 -6.39 -17.76
C LEU A 11 -25.27 -6.89 -18.93
N VAL A 12 -26.44 -7.43 -18.60
CA VAL A 12 -27.46 -7.92 -19.53
C VAL A 12 -28.73 -7.14 -19.26
N ASP A 13 -29.51 -6.86 -20.31
CA ASP A 13 -30.74 -6.06 -20.26
C ASP A 13 -30.49 -4.60 -19.81
N HIS A 14 -29.30 -4.07 -20.14
CA HIS A 14 -28.94 -2.68 -19.87
C HIS A 14 -29.03 -1.84 -21.16
N PRO A 15 -29.92 -0.82 -21.21
CA PRO A 15 -30.28 -0.12 -22.45
C PRO A 15 -29.09 0.56 -23.15
N GLU A 16 -28.06 0.93 -22.41
CA GLU A 16 -26.84 1.54 -22.95
C GLU A 16 -25.77 0.49 -23.30
N HIS A 17 -25.63 -0.57 -22.51
CA HIS A 17 -24.49 -1.50 -22.63
C HIS A 17 -24.80 -2.71 -23.51
N ASP A 18 -26.06 -3.02 -23.76
CA ASP A 18 -26.42 -4.07 -24.71
C ASP A 18 -26.07 -3.71 -26.16
N ARG A 19 -25.83 -2.42 -26.43
CA ARG A 19 -25.37 -1.91 -27.73
C ARG A 19 -23.85 -1.94 -27.88
N ASP A 20 -23.12 -2.16 -26.79
CA ASP A 20 -21.67 -2.19 -26.81
C ASP A 20 -21.15 -3.49 -27.47
N PRO A 21 -19.98 -3.46 -28.13
CA PRO A 21 -19.27 -4.66 -28.56
C PRO A 21 -19.02 -5.65 -27.42
N ALA A 22 -18.96 -6.95 -27.72
CA ALA A 22 -18.84 -8.01 -26.72
C ALA A 22 -17.60 -7.87 -25.80
N ASP A 23 -16.49 -7.36 -26.34
CA ASP A 23 -15.24 -7.08 -25.62
C ASP A 23 -15.31 -5.86 -24.70
N GLN A 24 -16.37 -5.04 -24.82
CA GLN A 24 -16.62 -3.90 -23.94
C GLN A 24 -17.68 -4.20 -22.88
N ARG A 25 -18.43 -5.31 -22.99
CA ARG A 25 -19.54 -5.64 -22.08
C ARG A 25 -19.12 -6.34 -20.78
N GLU A 26 -17.82 -6.57 -20.59
CA GLU A 26 -17.26 -7.12 -19.36
C GLU A 26 -16.71 -6.00 -18.47
N PHE A 27 -17.08 -6.05 -17.19
CA PHE A 27 -16.71 -5.09 -16.17
C PHE A 27 -15.99 -5.79 -15.03
N ALA A 28 -15.01 -5.11 -14.42
CA ALA A 28 -14.40 -5.46 -13.16
C ALA A 28 -14.96 -4.55 -12.05
N THR A 29 -15.31 -5.17 -10.94
CA THR A 29 -15.74 -4.49 -9.72
C THR A 29 -14.53 -3.89 -9.03
N ILE A 30 -14.48 -2.56 -8.87
CA ILE A 30 -13.36 -1.86 -8.21
C ILE A 30 -13.70 -1.46 -6.77
N GLU A 31 -14.97 -1.21 -6.47
CA GLU A 31 -15.45 -0.98 -5.10
C GLU A 31 -16.83 -1.64 -4.91
N VAL A 32 -17.08 -2.16 -3.71
CA VAL A 32 -18.40 -2.64 -3.30
C VAL A 32 -18.75 -2.12 -1.91
N ALA A 33 -19.83 -1.36 -1.81
CA ALA A 33 -20.39 -0.91 -0.55
C ALA A 33 -21.70 -1.67 -0.25
N TRP A 34 -21.78 -2.27 0.94
CA TRP A 34 -22.91 -3.09 1.36
C TRP A 34 -23.68 -2.39 2.46
N TRP A 35 -24.98 -2.17 2.22
CA TRP A 35 -25.91 -1.55 3.16
C TRP A 35 -26.98 -2.57 3.52
N ILE A 36 -26.87 -3.15 4.71
CA ILE A 36 -27.76 -4.23 5.15
C ILE A 36 -28.37 -3.90 6.50
N GLU A 37 -29.69 -3.99 6.57
CA GLU A 37 -30.44 -4.00 7.81
C GLU A 37 -31.25 -5.29 7.88
N ASN A 38 -31.09 -6.03 8.97
CA ASN A 38 -31.74 -7.32 9.15
C ASN A 38 -33.22 -7.13 9.52
N ASN A 39 -34.08 -7.99 8.98
CA ASN A 39 -35.51 -8.05 9.27
C ASN A 39 -35.83 -8.94 10.49
N LEU A 40 -34.92 -9.04 11.46
CA LEU A 40 -35.20 -9.77 12.69
C LEU A 40 -36.02 -8.89 13.66
N PRO A 41 -36.92 -9.48 14.47
CA PRO A 41 -37.75 -8.73 15.42
C PRO A 41 -36.96 -7.88 16.43
N VAL A 42 -35.70 -8.25 16.70
CA VAL A 42 -34.81 -7.56 17.64
C VAL A 42 -34.27 -6.25 17.06
N SER A 43 -34.28 -6.08 15.73
CA SER A 43 -33.89 -4.82 15.07
C SER A 43 -34.84 -3.66 15.41
N ALA A 44 -36.11 -3.97 15.70
CA ALA A 44 -37.16 -2.99 15.96
C ALA A 44 -37.23 -2.55 17.44
N SER A 45 -36.57 -3.28 18.34
CA SER A 45 -36.42 -2.84 19.73
C SER A 45 -35.28 -1.82 19.82
N ASP A 46 -35.68 -0.54 19.95
CA ASP A 46 -34.87 0.67 20.21
C ASP A 46 -33.59 0.38 21.01
N SER A 47 -32.54 0.04 20.29
CA SER A 47 -31.21 -0.12 20.83
C SER A 47 -30.33 0.91 20.15
N ASN A 48 -30.42 2.14 20.66
CA ASN A 48 -29.59 3.25 20.24
C ASN A 48 -28.15 3.01 20.73
N PHE A 49 -27.46 2.09 20.06
CA PHE A 49 -26.08 1.77 20.37
C PHE A 49 -25.18 2.96 19.96
N PRO A 50 -24.31 3.44 20.86
CA PRO A 50 -23.33 4.45 20.50
C PRO A 50 -22.43 3.91 19.37
N HIS A 51 -22.18 4.74 18.37
CA HIS A 51 -21.42 4.41 17.15
C HIS A 51 -22.07 3.35 16.22
N SER A 52 -23.40 3.16 16.30
CA SER A 52 -24.11 2.35 15.31
C SER A 52 -24.09 2.97 13.90
N LEU A 53 -24.35 2.13 12.89
CA LEU A 53 -24.47 2.55 11.49
C LEU A 53 -25.88 3.07 11.13
N ALA A 54 -26.74 3.33 12.11
CA ALA A 54 -28.13 3.70 11.89
C ALA A 54 -28.28 4.99 11.05
N SER A 55 -27.44 6.00 11.30
CA SER A 55 -27.42 7.24 10.52
C SER A 55 -26.97 7.00 9.08
N SER A 56 -25.98 6.13 8.86
CA SER A 56 -25.49 5.78 7.52
C SER A 56 -26.52 4.96 6.73
N LEU A 57 -27.23 4.02 7.38
CA LEU A 57 -28.35 3.28 6.79
C LEU A 57 -29.53 4.21 6.46
N ALA A 58 -29.87 5.16 7.33
CA ALA A 58 -30.91 6.14 7.06
C ALA A 58 -30.57 7.03 5.85
N GLN A 59 -29.30 7.41 5.69
CA GLN A 59 -28.82 8.15 4.50
C GLN A 59 -28.93 7.30 3.22
N ALA A 60 -28.50 6.03 3.26
CA ALA A 60 -28.64 5.12 2.13
C ALA A 60 -30.13 4.91 1.74
N ARG A 61 -31.01 4.75 2.73
CA ARG A 61 -32.47 4.71 2.53
C ARG A 61 -33.02 6.01 1.98
N ALA A 62 -32.58 7.18 2.44
CA ALA A 62 -33.05 8.45 1.89
C ALA A 62 -32.65 8.64 0.41
N ARG A 63 -31.49 8.10 0.01
CA ARG A 63 -30.97 8.20 -1.36
C ARG A 63 -31.68 7.26 -2.35
N TYR A 64 -32.13 6.08 -1.91
CA TYR A 64 -32.65 5.02 -2.79
C TYR A 64 -34.03 4.44 -2.36
N GLY A 65 -34.62 4.94 -1.28
CA GLY A 65 -35.65 4.26 -0.49
C GLY A 65 -37.06 4.20 -1.06
N ASP A 66 -37.31 4.86 -2.19
CA ASP A 66 -38.58 4.71 -2.91
C ASP A 66 -38.65 3.38 -3.70
N MET A 67 -37.53 2.66 -3.83
CA MET A 67 -37.46 1.37 -4.52
C MET A 67 -37.90 0.22 -3.60
N ARG A 68 -39.03 -0.42 -3.92
CA ARG A 68 -39.57 -1.56 -3.15
C ARG A 68 -38.67 -2.79 -3.21
N GLU A 69 -37.85 -2.91 -4.25
CA GLU A 69 -36.93 -4.01 -4.50
C GLU A 69 -35.79 -4.09 -3.47
N LEU A 70 -35.51 -2.99 -2.77
CA LEU A 70 -34.49 -2.91 -1.72
C LEU A 70 -35.02 -3.34 -0.34
N GLN A 71 -36.34 -3.50 -0.21
CA GLN A 71 -37.01 -3.91 1.03
C GLN A 71 -37.08 -5.44 1.11
N VAL A 72 -36.75 -5.99 2.28
CA VAL A 72 -36.79 -7.45 2.52
C VAL A 72 -37.88 -7.76 3.55
N PRO A 73 -39.13 -8.01 3.12
CA PRO A 73 -40.23 -8.26 4.03
C PRO A 73 -40.06 -9.60 4.77
N HIS A 74 -40.51 -9.63 6.01
CA HIS A 74 -40.58 -10.82 6.83
C HIS A 74 -42.06 -11.17 7.15
N PRO A 75 -42.41 -12.45 7.34
CA PRO A 75 -43.80 -12.85 7.63
C PRO A 75 -44.42 -12.23 8.89
N ASP A 76 -43.62 -11.74 9.84
CA ASP A 76 -44.10 -11.04 11.03
C ASP A 76 -44.40 -9.55 10.81
N GLY A 77 -44.24 -9.05 9.58
CA GLY A 77 -44.47 -7.66 9.22
C GLY A 77 -43.24 -6.75 9.35
N SER A 78 -42.11 -7.25 9.83
CA SER A 78 -40.84 -6.49 9.79
C SER A 78 -40.26 -6.42 8.38
N VAL A 79 -39.52 -5.35 8.10
CA VAL A 79 -38.95 -5.08 6.78
C VAL A 79 -37.49 -4.72 6.92
N GLY A 80 -36.62 -5.55 6.37
CA GLY A 80 -35.18 -5.31 6.29
C GLY A 80 -34.81 -4.46 5.09
N PHE A 81 -33.52 -4.24 4.91
CA PHE A 81 -32.96 -3.48 3.81
C PHE A 81 -31.71 -4.16 3.27
N TYR A 82 -31.61 -4.24 1.95
CA TYR A 82 -30.45 -4.81 1.29
C TYR A 82 -30.14 -4.01 0.03
N LEU A 83 -29.04 -3.26 0.07
CA LEU A 83 -28.50 -2.52 -1.06
C LEU A 83 -27.01 -2.84 -1.19
N VAL A 84 -26.57 -3.06 -2.43
CA VAL A 84 -25.16 -3.20 -2.77
C VAL A 84 -24.86 -2.18 -3.86
N GLU A 85 -24.03 -1.20 -3.53
CA GLU A 85 -23.49 -0.25 -4.51
C GLU A 85 -22.18 -0.81 -5.04
N VAL A 86 -22.01 -0.73 -6.36
CA VAL A 86 -20.87 -1.30 -7.07
C VAL A 86 -20.28 -0.21 -7.94
N GLU A 87 -19.02 0.15 -7.69
CA GLU A 87 -18.22 0.88 -8.65
C GLU A 87 -17.50 -0.13 -9.55
N ALA A 88 -17.62 0.06 -10.86
CA ALA A 88 -17.07 -0.85 -11.85
C ALA A 88 -16.41 -0.12 -13.00
N GLN A 89 -15.39 -0.74 -13.58
CA GLN A 89 -14.74 -0.28 -14.81
C GLN A 89 -14.75 -1.38 -15.87
N ARG A 90 -14.69 -1.03 -17.15
CA ARG A 90 -14.54 -2.03 -18.22
C ARG A 90 -13.22 -2.79 -18.07
N THR A 91 -13.22 -4.09 -18.35
CA THR A 91 -11.99 -4.91 -18.27
C THR A 91 -10.97 -4.58 -19.38
N SER A 92 -11.42 -3.91 -20.44
CA SER A 92 -10.56 -3.37 -21.50
C SER A 92 -9.69 -2.20 -21.03
N VAL A 93 -10.04 -1.53 -19.92
CA VAL A 93 -9.23 -0.47 -19.31
C VAL A 93 -8.39 -1.07 -18.19
N PRO A 94 -7.05 -1.02 -18.25
CA PRO A 94 -6.21 -1.52 -17.17
C PRO A 94 -6.43 -0.73 -15.87
N TYR A 95 -6.84 -1.39 -14.79
CA TYR A 95 -6.91 -0.77 -13.47
C TYR A 95 -5.51 -0.37 -12.98
N ARG A 96 -5.40 0.79 -12.35
CA ARG A 96 -4.21 1.22 -11.60
C ARG A 96 -4.70 1.85 -10.31
N SER A 97 -4.22 1.34 -9.17
CA SER A 97 -4.56 1.93 -7.88
C SER A 97 -4.08 3.39 -7.82
N PRO A 98 -4.86 4.29 -7.20
CA PRO A 98 -4.43 5.67 -6.98
C PRO A 98 -3.19 5.72 -6.07
N PHE A 99 -2.34 6.74 -6.27
CA PHE A 99 -1.16 6.98 -5.45
C PHE A 99 -1.52 7.67 -4.12
N GLU A 100 -2.26 6.96 -3.28
CA GLU A 100 -2.70 7.47 -1.96
C GLU A 100 -1.64 7.28 -0.86
N HIS A 101 -0.69 6.38 -1.09
CA HIS A 101 0.34 6.03 -0.13
C HIS A 101 1.66 6.73 -0.50
N PRO A 102 2.09 7.76 0.24
CA PRO A 102 3.38 8.39 0.03
C PRO A 102 4.51 7.50 0.58
N LYS A 103 5.66 7.50 -0.10
CA LYS A 103 6.89 6.93 0.48
C LYS A 103 7.26 7.69 1.76
N PRO A 104 7.86 7.01 2.77
CA PRO A 104 8.41 7.71 3.92
C PRO A 104 9.51 8.67 3.48
N LYS A 105 9.57 9.84 4.13
CA LYS A 105 10.65 10.80 3.93
C LYS A 105 11.77 10.48 4.91
N MET A 106 12.91 10.09 4.38
CA MET A 106 14.08 9.78 5.19
C MET A 106 14.87 11.03 5.58
N HIS A 107 15.59 10.89 6.68
CA HIS A 107 16.53 11.87 7.21
C HIS A 107 17.88 11.19 7.42
N LEU A 108 18.91 11.97 7.75
CA LEU A 108 20.23 11.45 8.07
C LEU A 108 20.14 10.39 9.18
N GLU A 109 20.73 9.22 8.93
CA GLU A 109 20.81 8.10 9.87
C GLU A 109 22.27 7.63 10.03
N THR A 110 22.51 6.74 10.98
CA THR A 110 23.79 6.03 11.09
C THR A 110 23.61 4.53 10.81
N ALA A 111 24.68 3.92 10.30
CA ALA A 111 24.72 2.50 10.00
C ALA A 111 26.14 1.97 10.21
N ILE A 112 26.27 0.66 10.41
CA ILE A 112 27.57 0.00 10.58
C ILE A 112 27.96 -0.68 9.28
N VAL A 113 29.20 -0.50 8.82
CA VAL A 113 29.72 -1.18 7.63
C VAL A 113 29.82 -2.68 7.92
N VAL A 114 29.32 -3.50 6.99
CA VAL A 114 29.32 -4.97 7.12
C VAL A 114 29.93 -5.64 5.88
N GLY A 115 30.33 -6.89 6.04
CA GLY A 115 30.90 -7.70 4.98
C GLY A 115 31.10 -9.16 5.40
N PRO A 116 31.77 -9.97 4.58
CA PRO A 116 32.02 -11.38 4.87
C PRO A 116 32.86 -11.56 6.14
N GLN A 117 32.65 -12.69 6.81
CA GLN A 117 33.40 -13.03 8.01
C GLN A 117 34.91 -13.14 7.71
N GLY A 118 35.73 -12.49 8.53
CA GLY A 118 37.19 -12.52 8.42
C GLY A 118 37.78 -11.47 7.48
N GLU A 119 36.95 -10.71 6.78
CA GLU A 119 37.38 -9.58 5.98
C GLU A 119 37.43 -8.29 6.80
N GLU A 120 38.39 -7.43 6.48
CA GLU A 120 38.47 -6.08 7.06
C GLU A 120 37.84 -5.03 6.14
N VAL A 121 37.93 -5.24 4.82
CA VAL A 121 37.41 -4.35 3.79
C VAL A 121 36.58 -5.16 2.81
N TYR A 122 35.33 -4.74 2.57
CA TYR A 122 34.46 -5.37 1.60
C TYR A 122 33.82 -4.32 0.69
N THR A 123 34.21 -4.32 -0.57
CA THR A 123 33.82 -3.32 -1.56
C THR A 123 33.73 -3.91 -2.96
N ASP A 124 33.03 -3.22 -3.85
CA ASP A 124 33.01 -3.53 -5.28
C ASP A 124 33.93 -2.59 -6.11
N GLU A 125 33.89 -2.74 -7.44
CA GLU A 125 34.67 -1.96 -8.42
C GLU A 125 34.46 -0.44 -8.32
N LEU A 126 33.38 0.00 -7.68
CA LEU A 126 33.02 1.41 -7.51
C LEU A 126 33.28 1.94 -6.10
N ASN A 127 34.02 1.19 -5.28
CA ASN A 127 34.32 1.55 -3.89
C ASN A 127 33.05 1.70 -3.02
N ARG A 128 31.98 0.94 -3.33
CA ARG A 128 30.74 0.93 -2.56
C ARG A 128 30.82 -0.03 -1.39
N ILE A 129 30.08 0.25 -0.33
CA ILE A 129 30.04 -0.56 0.89
C ILE A 129 28.70 -1.25 1.08
N ARG A 130 28.66 -2.26 1.95
CA ARG A 130 27.42 -2.80 2.54
C ARG A 130 27.31 -2.28 3.97
N VAL A 131 26.09 -2.04 4.43
CA VAL A 131 25.83 -1.51 5.77
C VAL A 131 24.70 -2.27 6.44
N GLN A 132 24.70 -2.30 7.76
CA GLN A 132 23.56 -2.69 8.57
C GLN A 132 23.02 -1.45 9.27
N PHE A 133 21.76 -1.12 9.00
CA PHE A 133 21.07 -0.04 9.70
C PHE A 133 20.77 -0.44 11.15
N VAL A 134 20.81 0.52 12.06
CA VAL A 134 20.61 0.27 13.51
C VAL A 134 19.22 -0.30 13.82
N TRP A 135 18.21 0.06 13.02
CA TRP A 135 16.84 -0.43 13.17
C TRP A 135 16.61 -1.81 12.55
N ASP A 136 17.58 -2.33 11.78
CA ASP A 136 17.43 -3.58 11.03
C ASP A 136 17.72 -4.81 11.91
N ARG A 137 16.63 -5.50 12.25
CA ARG A 137 16.62 -6.69 13.10
C ARG A 137 16.43 -7.99 12.32
N LEU A 138 16.24 -7.93 11.00
CA LEU A 138 15.92 -9.10 10.17
C LEU A 138 17.16 -9.61 9.46
N ASN A 139 18.07 -8.71 9.07
CA ASN A 139 19.27 -9.10 8.36
C ASN A 139 20.34 -9.67 9.30
N PRO A 140 21.17 -10.63 8.81
CA PRO A 140 22.18 -11.31 9.61
C PRO A 140 23.42 -10.45 9.94
N GLY A 141 23.46 -9.18 9.53
CA GLY A 141 24.60 -8.29 9.76
C GLY A 141 25.87 -8.67 8.99
N ASN A 142 25.72 -9.30 7.84
CA ASN A 142 26.83 -9.71 6.96
C ASN A 142 26.73 -9.04 5.58
N GLU A 143 27.50 -9.52 4.60
CA GLU A 143 27.56 -8.96 3.24
C GLU A 143 26.20 -8.87 2.50
N ASN A 144 25.16 -9.54 3.01
CA ASN A 144 23.82 -9.55 2.44
C ASN A 144 22.86 -8.53 3.10
N ALA A 145 23.30 -7.76 4.10
CA ALA A 145 22.39 -6.95 4.93
C ALA A 145 21.73 -5.76 4.21
N SER A 146 22.40 -5.16 3.21
CA SER A 146 21.88 -4.01 2.45
C SER A 146 22.18 -4.15 0.97
N CYS A 147 21.68 -3.25 0.13
CA CYS A 147 22.27 -3.02 -1.20
C CYS A 147 23.68 -2.41 -1.12
N TRP A 148 24.37 -2.28 -2.25
CA TRP A 148 25.62 -1.53 -2.35
C TRP A 148 25.37 -0.02 -2.21
N VAL A 149 25.93 0.58 -1.17
CA VAL A 149 25.81 2.00 -0.85
C VAL A 149 27.06 2.75 -1.33
N ARG A 150 26.86 3.82 -2.11
CA ARG A 150 27.96 4.68 -2.56
C ARG A 150 28.49 5.52 -1.41
N VAL A 151 29.79 5.79 -1.42
CA VAL A 151 30.49 6.56 -0.39
C VAL A 151 31.02 7.85 -0.96
N VAL A 152 30.69 8.98 -0.33
CA VAL A 152 31.27 10.29 -0.64
C VAL A 152 32.78 10.24 -0.38
N GLN A 153 33.56 10.63 -1.39
CA GLN A 153 35.01 10.75 -1.28
C GLN A 153 35.41 12.22 -1.08
N SER A 154 36.59 12.46 -0.50
CA SER A 154 37.11 13.82 -0.26
C SER A 154 37.47 14.56 -1.56
N ASP A 155 37.90 13.83 -2.59
CA ASP A 155 38.17 14.32 -3.93
C ASP A 155 37.86 13.20 -4.94
N THR A 156 37.20 13.52 -6.06
CA THR A 156 36.82 12.55 -7.09
C THR A 156 36.76 13.17 -8.49
N GLY A 157 37.15 12.42 -9.50
CA GLY A 157 37.07 12.81 -10.91
C GLY A 157 37.15 11.62 -11.85
N GLY A 158 37.25 11.90 -13.16
CA GLY A 158 37.30 10.87 -14.22
C GLY A 158 38.62 10.09 -14.25
N GLY A 159 38.86 9.23 -13.24
CA GLY A 159 40.04 8.39 -13.10
C GLY A 159 41.09 8.88 -12.09
N TYR A 160 40.75 9.86 -11.25
CA TYR A 160 41.62 10.38 -10.19
C TYR A 160 40.81 10.73 -8.93
N GLY A 161 41.50 10.98 -7.82
CA GLY A 161 40.92 11.43 -6.56
C GLY A 161 41.48 10.70 -5.34
N GLY A 162 40.90 10.98 -4.18
CA GLY A 162 41.19 10.27 -2.94
C GLY A 162 40.22 9.11 -2.75
N VAL A 163 40.73 7.94 -2.41
CA VAL A 163 39.89 6.78 -2.06
C VAL A 163 40.23 6.34 -0.65
N HIS A 164 39.23 6.42 0.23
CA HIS A 164 39.33 5.89 1.58
C HIS A 164 38.03 5.17 1.93
N VAL A 165 37.99 3.88 1.60
CA VAL A 165 36.80 3.03 1.77
C VAL A 165 36.58 2.76 3.27
N PRO A 166 35.35 2.97 3.78
CA PRO A 166 35.00 2.56 5.14
C PRO A 166 35.23 1.07 5.38
N ARG A 167 35.80 0.72 6.53
CA ARG A 167 36.11 -0.67 6.92
C ARG A 167 34.94 -1.32 7.64
N ILE A 168 34.86 -2.65 7.60
CA ILE A 168 33.85 -3.42 8.32
C ILE A 168 33.92 -3.06 9.83
N GLY A 169 32.76 -2.78 10.42
CA GLY A 169 32.63 -2.33 11.81
C GLY A 169 32.67 -0.81 12.00
N GLU A 170 33.08 -0.02 11.01
CA GLU A 170 33.03 1.44 11.11
C GLU A 170 31.59 1.97 11.05
N GLU A 171 31.32 3.05 11.79
CA GLU A 171 30.03 3.76 11.73
C GLU A 171 30.06 4.85 10.67
N VAL A 172 29.05 4.82 9.80
CA VAL A 172 28.86 5.75 8.69
C VAL A 172 27.57 6.53 8.84
N LEU A 173 27.59 7.77 8.35
CA LEU A 173 26.39 8.60 8.19
C LEU A 173 25.76 8.29 6.84
N ILE A 174 24.47 7.91 6.84
CA ILE A 174 23.69 7.62 5.64
C ILE A 174 22.68 8.74 5.41
N ASP A 175 22.82 9.42 4.27
CA ASP A 175 21.81 10.34 3.75
C ASP A 175 21.07 9.71 2.55
N TYR A 176 19.97 10.33 2.13
CA TYR A 176 19.04 9.77 1.17
C TYR A 176 18.77 10.77 0.04
N VAL A 177 19.05 10.37 -1.20
CA VAL A 177 18.89 11.25 -2.36
C VAL A 177 17.41 11.65 -2.53
N GLY A 178 17.10 12.92 -2.26
CA GLY A 178 15.72 13.42 -2.26
C GLY A 178 14.86 12.93 -1.09
N GLY A 179 15.47 12.36 -0.06
CA GLY A 179 14.77 11.74 1.07
C GLY A 179 14.13 10.39 0.75
N ASP A 180 14.50 9.73 -0.36
CA ASP A 180 13.96 8.42 -0.77
C ASP A 180 14.71 7.28 -0.06
N CYS A 181 13.97 6.44 0.69
CA CYS A 181 14.50 5.29 1.43
C CYS A 181 15.26 4.29 0.55
N ASP A 182 14.96 4.23 -0.74
CA ASP A 182 15.60 3.30 -1.67
C ASP A 182 16.90 3.86 -2.27
N ARG A 183 17.32 5.06 -1.86
CA ARG A 183 18.49 5.77 -2.43
C ARG A 183 19.50 6.23 -1.37
N PRO A 184 20.04 5.31 -0.55
CA PRO A 184 21.03 5.65 0.47
C PRO A 184 22.38 6.05 -0.14
N LEU A 185 23.07 6.95 0.54
CA LEU A 185 24.41 7.42 0.24
C LEU A 185 25.18 7.62 1.55
N ALA A 186 26.35 7.00 1.69
CA ALA A 186 27.21 7.26 2.83
C ALA A 186 27.94 8.59 2.64
N VAL A 187 27.66 9.56 3.50
CA VAL A 187 28.15 10.95 3.38
C VAL A 187 29.30 11.28 4.33
N GLY A 188 29.59 10.39 5.27
CA GLY A 188 30.67 10.58 6.23
C GLY A 188 30.86 9.38 7.14
N ARG A 189 31.87 9.49 7.99
CA ARG A 189 32.17 8.53 9.06
C ARG A 189 32.17 9.25 10.39
N VAL A 190 31.75 8.55 11.42
CA VAL A 190 31.81 9.04 12.79
C VAL A 190 32.61 8.06 13.64
N TYR A 191 33.50 8.60 14.46
CA TYR A 191 34.22 7.82 15.45
C TYR A 191 33.32 7.63 16.67
N ASN A 192 33.20 6.40 17.14
CA ASN A 192 32.29 6.03 18.23
C ASN A 192 32.96 5.36 19.44
N GLY A 193 34.31 5.29 19.48
CA GLY A 193 35.08 4.83 20.64
C GLY A 193 35.78 3.50 20.44
#